data_AF-A0A396ZDE3-F1
#
_entry.id   AF-A0A396ZDE3-F1
#
_cell.length_a   1.000
_cell.length_b   1.000
_cell.length_c   1.000
_cell.angle_alpha   90.00
_cell.angle_beta   90.00
_cell.angle_gamma   90.00
#
_symmetry.space_group_name_H-M   'P 1'
#
loop_
_entity.id
_entity.type
_entity.pdbx_description
1 polymer ?
#
loop_
_entity_poly.entity_id
_entity_poly.type
_entity_poly.pdbx_seq_one_letter_code
_entity_poly.pdbx_strand_id
1 'polypeptide(L)'
;MEIVSVLKGFFRKNSKIYKLLFGFYGSLFLILFFNEEYGYPILTSKHFPTKSIATVGIYGIIIFLFYLNLSQKRKLLLRKKGSAGFLVVFWICLICLELLDLPYDKILIYFPRESMFWSWKVLKQTVQLFPLLLIPLIYDFYRNKFDPIPFEKKKNVSYFPILIIGIVLSAIGSLIPGFKEFYPRAPLSNEQFFYHATWITTLIFETVYLATFYFTEFFFRKFLIRYLSSAGRYHAVGMSALVYGLVHFQKPNGEILSSFIGGLLMGALSIRTHSIRGGLYAHIALAAGMEFFTGIYLWEKLI
;
A
#
# COMPACT_ATOMS: atom_id res chain seq x y z
N MET A 1 -8.80 -18.36 16.79
CA MET A 1 -7.32 -18.31 16.85
C MET A 1 -6.89 -16.87 17.03
N GLU A 2 -6.08 -16.58 18.04
CA GLU A 2 -5.61 -15.23 18.30
C GLU A 2 -4.54 -14.78 17.30
N ILE A 3 -4.60 -13.53 16.84
CA ILE A 3 -3.63 -12.94 15.90
C ILE A 3 -2.18 -13.14 16.38
N VAL A 4 -1.93 -12.96 17.68
CA VAL A 4 -0.61 -13.12 18.28
C VAL A 4 -0.07 -14.54 18.07
N SER A 5 -0.91 -15.56 18.23
CA SER A 5 -0.54 -16.95 17.97
C SER A 5 -0.21 -17.19 16.50
N VAL A 6 -0.98 -16.57 15.58
CA VAL A 6 -0.71 -16.64 14.13
C VAL A 6 0.66 -16.08 13.79
N LEU A 7 0.97 -14.89 14.31
CA LEU A 7 2.21 -14.17 14.06
C LEU A 7 3.40 -14.89 14.71
N LYS A 8 3.30 -15.33 15.97
CA LYS A 8 4.32 -16.17 16.64
C LYS A 8 4.62 -17.43 15.83
N GLY A 9 3.60 -18.05 15.24
CA GLY A 9 3.75 -19.23 14.40
C GLY A 9 4.51 -18.98 13.08
N PHE A 10 4.48 -17.75 12.57
CA PHE A 10 5.24 -17.33 11.38
C PHE A 10 6.66 -16.91 11.74
N PHE A 11 6.80 -15.99 12.70
CA PHE A 11 8.05 -15.50 13.27
C PHE A 11 8.57 -16.44 14.37
N ARG A 12 8.79 -17.71 14.01
CA ARG A 12 9.37 -18.71 14.92
C ARG A 12 10.80 -18.28 15.30
N LYS A 13 11.30 -18.78 16.43
CA LYS A 13 12.71 -18.61 16.87
C LYS A 13 13.69 -19.32 15.92
N ASN A 14 13.83 -18.81 14.71
CA ASN A 14 14.78 -19.27 13.71
C ASN A 14 15.50 -18.04 13.13
N SER A 15 16.77 -17.91 13.49
CA SER A 15 17.60 -16.76 13.12
C SER A 15 17.68 -16.52 11.61
N LYS A 16 17.55 -17.57 10.77
CA LYS A 16 17.56 -17.44 9.30
C LYS A 16 16.38 -16.59 8.79
N ILE A 17 15.23 -16.65 9.46
CA ILE A 17 14.05 -15.84 9.09
C ILE A 17 14.36 -14.36 9.33
N TYR A 18 14.92 -14.02 10.49
CA TYR A 18 15.23 -12.63 10.84
C TYR A 18 16.36 -12.05 9.99
N LYS A 19 17.41 -12.84 9.72
CA LYS A 19 18.48 -12.44 8.79
C LYS A 19 17.93 -12.11 7.41
N LEU A 20 16.92 -12.87 6.93
CA LEU A 20 16.27 -12.57 5.66
C LEU A 20 15.40 -11.31 5.75
N LEU A 21 14.46 -11.25 6.70
CA LEU A 21 13.46 -10.18 6.75
C LEU A 21 14.05 -8.83 7.14
N PHE A 22 14.88 -8.79 8.17
CA PHE A 22 15.47 -7.54 8.68
C PHE A 22 16.86 -7.29 8.13
N GLY A 23 17.67 -8.35 7.93
CA GLY A 23 19.02 -8.21 7.39
C GLY A 23 19.06 -7.96 5.88
N PHE A 24 18.30 -8.71 5.07
CA PHE A 24 18.29 -8.48 3.62
C PHE A 24 17.26 -7.43 3.22
N TYR A 25 15.96 -7.69 3.44
CA TYR A 25 14.92 -6.76 3.02
C TYR A 25 14.89 -5.47 3.85
N GLY A 26 15.09 -5.57 5.16
CA GLY A 26 15.13 -4.40 6.05
C GLY A 26 16.29 -3.47 5.76
N SER A 27 17.51 -3.99 5.58
CA SER A 27 18.65 -3.15 5.19
C SER A 27 18.47 -2.52 3.81
N LEU A 28 17.94 -3.25 2.83
CA LEU A 28 17.65 -2.68 1.50
C LEU A 28 16.60 -1.55 1.60
N PHE A 29 15.55 -1.74 2.39
CA PHE A 29 14.56 -0.70 2.67
C PHE A 29 15.20 0.53 3.33
N LEU A 30 16.02 0.33 4.37
CA LEU A 30 16.67 1.43 5.09
C LEU A 30 17.66 2.20 4.20
N ILE A 31 18.43 1.50 3.36
CA ILE A 31 19.34 2.15 2.40
C ILE A 31 18.55 3.07 1.46
N LEU A 32 17.44 2.58 0.91
CA LEU A 32 16.60 3.38 0.01
C LEU A 32 15.92 4.52 0.75
N PHE A 33 15.42 4.28 1.96
CA PHE A 33 14.82 5.32 2.81
C PHE A 33 15.82 6.45 3.12
N PHE A 34 17.02 6.11 3.59
CA PHE A 34 18.04 7.11 3.89
C PHE A 34 18.51 7.87 2.65
N ASN A 35 18.52 7.23 1.48
CA ASN A 35 18.80 7.94 0.23
C ASN A 35 17.70 8.95 -0.14
N GLU A 36 16.42 8.58 0.01
CA GLU A 36 15.31 9.51 -0.27
C GLU A 36 15.28 10.68 0.72
N GLU A 37 15.59 10.42 2.00
CA GLU A 37 15.52 11.44 3.06
C GLU A 37 16.72 12.39 3.08
N TYR A 38 17.93 11.85 2.96
CA TYR A 38 19.18 12.61 3.18
C TYR A 38 20.07 12.68 1.94
N GLY A 39 19.79 11.86 0.92
CA GLY A 39 20.56 11.77 -0.31
C GLY A 39 19.91 12.54 -1.47
N TYR A 40 20.03 11.97 -2.67
CA TYR A 40 19.34 12.47 -3.85
C TYR A 40 18.02 11.70 -4.03
N PRO A 41 16.85 12.35 -3.81
CA PRO A 41 15.56 11.68 -3.93
C PRO A 41 15.32 11.29 -5.38
N ILE A 42 15.18 9.98 -5.61
CA ILE A 42 15.02 9.42 -6.96
C ILE A 42 13.59 8.93 -7.18
N LEU A 43 12.97 8.25 -6.22
CA LEU A 43 11.57 7.83 -6.28
C LEU A 43 10.61 8.97 -5.97
N THR A 44 11.02 9.91 -5.12
CA THR A 44 10.21 11.10 -4.78
C THR A 44 10.63 12.35 -5.56
N SER A 45 11.52 12.20 -6.56
CA SER A 45 12.02 13.31 -7.36
C SER A 45 10.89 14.11 -8.02
N LYS A 46 10.98 15.44 -7.95
CA LYS A 46 10.08 16.35 -8.69
C LYS A 46 10.36 16.36 -10.19
N HIS A 47 11.56 15.94 -10.61
CA HIS A 47 11.94 15.87 -12.02
C HIS A 47 11.41 14.58 -12.65
N PHE A 48 10.41 14.69 -13.52
CA PHE A 48 9.69 13.54 -14.08
C PHE A 48 10.59 12.50 -14.78
N PRO A 49 11.58 12.87 -15.62
CA PRO A 49 12.50 11.89 -16.19
C PRO A 49 13.28 11.10 -15.14
N THR A 50 13.77 11.77 -14.10
CA THR A 50 14.50 11.14 -12.98
C THR A 50 13.59 10.15 -12.27
N LYS A 51 12.38 10.60 -11.89
CA LYS A 51 11.40 9.75 -11.21
C LYS A 51 11.01 8.53 -12.04
N SER A 52 10.84 8.70 -13.34
CA SER A 52 10.43 7.63 -14.26
C SER A 52 11.52 6.56 -14.39
N ILE A 53 12.76 6.99 -14.63
CA ILE A 53 13.92 6.09 -14.73
C ILE A 53 14.14 5.37 -13.40
N ALA A 54 14.06 6.09 -12.27
CA ALA A 54 14.19 5.53 -10.94
C ALA A 54 13.10 4.50 -10.62
N THR A 55 11.84 4.80 -10.95
CA THR A 55 10.70 3.89 -10.73
C THR A 55 10.93 2.57 -11.44
N VAL A 56 11.23 2.60 -12.74
CA VAL A 56 11.48 1.38 -13.53
C VAL A 56 12.74 0.66 -13.03
N GLY A 57 13.83 1.41 -12.82
CA GLY A 57 15.12 0.88 -12.44
C GLY A 57 15.10 0.21 -11.06
N ILE A 58 14.62 0.90 -10.02
CA ILE A 58 14.63 0.39 -8.65
C ILE A 58 13.70 -0.81 -8.52
N TYR A 59 12.46 -0.74 -9.01
CA TYR A 59 11.53 -1.86 -8.93
C TYR A 59 12.05 -3.09 -9.72
N GLY A 60 12.80 -2.86 -10.80
CA GLY A 60 13.54 -3.92 -11.50
C GLY A 60 14.69 -4.50 -10.69
N ILE A 61 15.55 -3.65 -10.11
CA ILE A 61 16.70 -4.06 -9.29
C ILE A 61 16.24 -4.90 -8.10
N ILE A 62 15.22 -4.46 -7.35
CA ILE A 62 14.77 -5.21 -6.17
C ILE A 62 14.20 -6.59 -6.53
N ILE A 63 13.51 -6.71 -7.67
CA ILE A 63 12.99 -7.99 -8.18
C ILE A 63 14.15 -8.89 -8.63
N PHE A 64 15.16 -8.30 -9.27
CA PHE A 64 16.35 -9.01 -9.68
C PHE A 64 17.12 -9.54 -8.46
N LEU A 65 17.36 -8.69 -7.45
CA LEU A 65 17.98 -9.09 -6.18
C LEU A 65 17.17 -10.17 -5.45
N PHE A 66 15.85 -10.04 -5.44
CA PHE A 66 14.95 -11.08 -4.95
C PHE A 66 15.20 -12.41 -5.67
N TYR A 67 15.23 -12.39 -7.00
CA TYR A 67 15.42 -13.58 -7.82
C TYR A 67 16.80 -14.22 -7.60
N LEU A 68 17.86 -13.42 -7.48
CA LEU A 68 19.22 -13.90 -7.20
C LEU A 68 19.30 -14.65 -5.87
N ASN A 69 18.60 -14.17 -4.84
CA ASN A 69 18.59 -14.79 -3.50
C ASN A 69 17.82 -16.13 -3.45
N LEU A 70 17.10 -16.50 -4.52
CA LEU A 70 16.38 -17.78 -4.56
C LEU A 70 17.30 -18.96 -4.92
N SER A 71 17.09 -20.09 -4.24
CA SER A 71 17.67 -21.37 -4.65
C SER A 71 17.13 -21.83 -6.01
N GLN A 72 17.86 -22.68 -6.73
CA GLN A 72 17.45 -23.16 -8.07
C GLN A 72 16.07 -23.83 -8.06
N LYS A 73 15.77 -24.62 -7.03
CA LYS A 73 14.44 -25.23 -6.83
C LYS A 73 13.33 -24.17 -6.75
N ARG A 74 13.56 -23.07 -6.02
CA ARG A 74 12.58 -21.98 -5.87
C ARG A 74 12.42 -21.17 -7.16
N LYS A 75 13.52 -20.93 -7.89
CA LYS A 75 13.48 -20.30 -9.22
C LYS A 75 12.60 -21.09 -10.19
N LEU A 76 12.74 -22.42 -10.21
CA LEU A 76 11.91 -23.30 -11.03
C LEU A 76 10.42 -23.24 -10.63
N LEU A 77 10.11 -23.28 -9.33
CA LEU A 77 8.73 -23.19 -8.85
C LEU A 77 8.07 -21.86 -9.22
N LEU A 78 8.81 -20.75 -9.13
CA LEU A 78 8.34 -19.43 -9.52
C LEU A 78 8.06 -19.37 -11.04
N ARG A 79 8.97 -19.90 -11.86
CA ARG A 79 8.78 -19.97 -13.33
C ARG A 79 7.53 -20.77 -13.71
N LYS A 80 7.32 -21.94 -13.12
CA LYS A 80 6.13 -22.79 -13.36
C LYS A 80 4.82 -22.07 -13.03
N LYS A 81 4.83 -21.12 -12.08
CA LYS A 81 3.66 -20.34 -11.69
C LYS A 81 3.37 -19.16 -12.65
N GLY A 82 4.16 -18.96 -13.69
CA GLY A 82 3.99 -17.88 -14.67
C GLY A 82 4.68 -16.59 -14.25
N SER A 83 5.96 -16.68 -13.85
CA SER A 83 6.71 -15.53 -13.34
C SER A 83 6.80 -14.38 -14.32
N ALA A 84 6.90 -14.63 -15.64
CA ALA A 84 7.01 -13.57 -16.64
C ALA A 84 5.77 -12.66 -16.66
N GLY A 85 4.57 -13.23 -16.77
CA GLY A 85 3.32 -12.47 -16.74
C GLY A 85 3.11 -11.75 -15.42
N PHE A 86 3.43 -12.41 -14.30
CA PHE A 86 3.41 -11.78 -12.97
C PHE A 86 4.33 -10.55 -12.90
N LEU A 87 5.56 -10.64 -13.42
CA LEU A 87 6.51 -9.53 -13.40
C LEU A 87 6.05 -8.34 -14.23
N VAL A 88 5.46 -8.59 -15.40
CA VAL A 88 4.88 -7.54 -16.25
C VAL A 88 3.76 -6.82 -15.49
N VAL A 89 2.82 -7.56 -14.91
CA VAL A 89 1.72 -6.97 -14.13
C VAL A 89 2.24 -6.20 -12.92
N PHE A 90 3.20 -6.77 -12.20
CA PHE A 90 3.84 -6.13 -11.06
C PHE A 90 4.46 -4.78 -11.45
N TRP A 91 5.24 -4.72 -12.53
CA TRP A 91 5.84 -3.48 -13.01
C TRP A 91 4.81 -2.47 -13.48
N ILE A 92 3.83 -2.88 -14.29
CA ILE A 92 2.80 -1.96 -14.80
C ILE A 92 2.03 -1.34 -13.61
N CYS A 93 1.64 -2.15 -12.62
CA CYS A 93 0.97 -1.65 -11.42
C CYS A 93 1.77 -0.57 -10.70
N LEU A 94 3.08 -0.77 -10.51
CA LEU A 94 3.94 0.18 -9.80
C LEU A 94 4.26 1.43 -10.63
N ILE A 95 4.46 1.27 -11.94
CA ILE A 95 4.60 2.40 -12.87
C ILE A 95 3.33 3.26 -12.86
N CYS A 96 2.16 2.64 -12.96
CA CYS A 96 0.89 3.37 -12.87
C CYS A 96 0.73 4.05 -11.50
N LEU A 97 1.02 3.35 -10.41
CA LEU A 97 0.90 3.94 -9.07
C LEU A 97 1.74 5.21 -8.88
N GLU A 98 2.96 5.22 -9.43
CA GLU A 98 3.93 6.30 -9.24
C GLU A 98 3.84 7.41 -10.29
N LEU A 99 3.50 7.08 -11.53
CA LEU A 99 3.63 7.98 -12.69
C LEU A 99 2.29 8.31 -13.36
N LEU A 100 1.19 7.65 -13.01
CA LEU A 100 -0.11 7.96 -13.62
C LEU A 100 -0.58 9.34 -13.17
N ASP A 101 -0.54 10.28 -14.10
CA ASP A 101 -1.16 11.59 -13.97
C ASP A 101 -2.01 11.85 -15.21
N LEU A 102 -3.33 11.71 -15.06
CA LEU A 102 -4.26 11.91 -16.17
C LEU A 102 -4.61 13.40 -16.32
N PRO A 103 -4.85 13.89 -17.54
CA PRO A 103 -5.36 15.23 -17.78
C PRO A 103 -6.84 15.31 -17.36
N TYR A 104 -7.07 15.45 -16.05
CA TYR A 104 -8.41 15.54 -15.47
C TYR A 104 -9.15 16.81 -15.93
N ASP A 105 -8.43 17.84 -16.36
CA ASP A 105 -8.94 19.12 -16.85
C ASP A 105 -10.07 18.92 -17.88
N LYS A 106 -9.86 18.05 -18.87
CA LYS A 106 -10.84 17.78 -19.93
C LYS A 106 -12.16 17.19 -19.45
N ILE A 107 -12.14 16.48 -18.32
CA ILE A 107 -13.34 15.90 -17.71
C ILE A 107 -13.98 16.90 -16.74
N LEU A 108 -13.15 17.63 -16.00
CA LEU A 108 -13.59 18.55 -14.97
C LEU A 108 -14.26 19.80 -15.53
N ILE A 109 -14.01 20.19 -16.79
CA ILE A 109 -14.72 21.33 -17.41
C ILE A 109 -16.25 21.19 -17.43
N TYR A 110 -16.76 19.95 -17.36
CA TYR A 110 -18.19 19.67 -17.34
C TYR A 110 -18.81 19.79 -15.94
N PHE A 111 -18.00 19.99 -14.89
CA PHE A 111 -18.47 20.14 -13.52
C PHE A 111 -18.65 21.63 -13.16
N PRO A 112 -19.61 21.96 -12.27
CA PRO A 112 -19.68 23.28 -11.66
C PRO A 112 -18.35 23.65 -10.99
N ARG A 113 -17.91 24.90 -11.15
CA ARG A 113 -16.60 25.41 -10.66
C ARG A 113 -16.33 25.04 -9.20
N GLU A 114 -17.35 25.19 -8.37
CA GLU A 114 -17.38 24.90 -6.93
C GLU A 114 -17.04 23.43 -6.63
N SER A 115 -17.41 22.51 -7.52
CA SER A 115 -17.23 21.08 -7.35
C SER A 115 -16.00 20.52 -8.07
N MET A 116 -15.37 21.30 -8.97
CA MET A 116 -14.24 20.85 -9.77
C MET A 116 -13.07 20.39 -8.90
N PHE A 117 -12.73 21.15 -7.87
CA PHE A 117 -11.61 20.84 -6.98
C PHE A 117 -11.84 19.53 -6.19
N TRP A 118 -13.03 19.37 -5.61
CA TRP A 118 -13.39 18.15 -4.88
C TRP A 118 -13.44 16.94 -5.81
N SER A 119 -14.08 17.08 -6.97
CA SER A 119 -14.20 16.02 -7.98
C SER A 119 -12.83 15.57 -8.48
N TRP A 120 -11.92 16.52 -8.72
CA TRP A 120 -10.53 16.23 -9.05
C TRP A 120 -9.85 15.37 -7.99
N LYS A 121 -9.99 15.73 -6.70
CA LYS A 121 -9.38 14.98 -5.59
C LYS A 121 -9.94 13.57 -5.48
N VAL A 122 -11.25 13.40 -5.58
CA VAL A 122 -11.92 12.09 -5.55
C VAL A 122 -11.50 11.22 -6.74
N LEU A 123 -11.50 11.79 -7.95
CA LEU A 123 -11.06 11.10 -9.16
C LEU A 123 -9.60 10.69 -9.06
N LYS A 124 -8.71 11.60 -8.67
CA LYS A 124 -7.28 11.32 -8.52
C LYS A 124 -7.04 10.21 -7.50
N GLN A 125 -7.69 10.26 -6.33
CA GLN A 125 -7.60 9.25 -5.29
C GLN A 125 -7.99 7.85 -5.82
N THR A 126 -9.09 7.78 -6.56
CA THR A 126 -9.60 6.51 -7.09
C THR A 126 -8.73 5.98 -8.23
N VAL A 127 -8.49 6.82 -9.25
CA VAL A 127 -7.80 6.45 -10.48
C VAL A 127 -6.35 6.06 -10.22
N GLN A 128 -5.65 6.71 -9.30
CA GLN A 128 -4.25 6.39 -9.00
C GLN A 128 -4.10 4.98 -8.42
N LEU A 129 -5.04 4.53 -7.58
CA LEU A 129 -4.99 3.22 -6.91
C LEU A 129 -5.75 2.12 -7.67
N PHE A 130 -6.67 2.47 -8.56
CA PHE A 130 -7.47 1.51 -9.31
C PHE A 130 -6.66 0.48 -10.12
N PRO A 131 -5.51 0.80 -10.74
CA PRO A 131 -4.64 -0.17 -11.40
C PRO A 131 -4.19 -1.33 -10.48
N LEU A 132 -4.05 -1.08 -9.17
CA LEU A 132 -3.68 -2.10 -8.18
C LEU A 132 -4.78 -3.16 -7.99
N LEU A 133 -6.02 -2.86 -8.35
CA LEU A 133 -7.11 -3.84 -8.39
C LEU A 133 -7.29 -4.42 -9.80
N LEU A 134 -7.50 -3.53 -10.79
CA LEU A 134 -7.98 -3.92 -12.11
C LEU A 134 -6.99 -4.82 -12.85
N ILE A 135 -5.70 -4.44 -12.92
CA ILE A 135 -4.70 -5.16 -13.72
C ILE A 135 -4.43 -6.56 -13.11
N PRO A 136 -4.21 -6.70 -11.79
CA PRO A 136 -4.12 -8.01 -11.16
C PRO A 136 -5.36 -8.88 -11.33
N LEU A 137 -6.55 -8.28 -11.29
CA LEU A 137 -7.81 -9.01 -11.46
C LEU A 137 -7.96 -9.54 -12.89
N ILE A 138 -7.67 -8.73 -13.91
CA ILE A 138 -7.67 -9.13 -15.32
C ILE A 138 -6.66 -10.26 -15.54
N TYR A 139 -5.45 -10.12 -15.00
CA TYR A 139 -4.42 -11.16 -15.12
C TYR A 139 -4.84 -12.47 -14.46
N ASP A 140 -5.44 -12.40 -13.28
CA ASP A 140 -5.95 -13.57 -12.57
C ASP A 140 -7.08 -14.26 -13.32
N PHE A 141 -7.99 -13.48 -13.92
CA PHE A 141 -9.08 -14.00 -14.75
C PHE A 141 -8.53 -14.68 -16.01
N TYR A 142 -7.57 -14.04 -16.69
CA TYR A 142 -6.90 -14.61 -17.85
C TYR A 142 -6.16 -15.92 -17.50
N ARG A 143 -5.50 -15.97 -16.34
CA ARG A 143 -4.67 -17.13 -15.97
C ARG A 143 -5.47 -18.29 -15.39
N ASN A 144 -6.54 -18.00 -14.66
CA ASN A 144 -7.31 -18.99 -13.89
C ASN A 144 -8.77 -19.10 -14.37
N LYS A 145 -9.00 -18.98 -15.68
CA LYS A 145 -10.30 -18.83 -16.39
C LYS A 145 -11.53 -19.59 -15.84
N PHE A 146 -11.37 -20.66 -15.05
CA PHE A 146 -12.45 -21.52 -14.56
C PHE A 146 -12.35 -21.95 -13.09
N ASP A 147 -11.39 -21.44 -12.32
CA ASP A 147 -11.31 -21.69 -10.87
C ASP A 147 -10.84 -20.40 -10.16
N PRO A 148 -11.78 -19.48 -9.85
CA PRO A 148 -11.43 -18.31 -9.06
C PRO A 148 -11.01 -18.76 -7.67
N ILE A 149 -9.69 -18.93 -7.49
CA ILE A 149 -9.12 -19.41 -6.23
C ILE A 149 -9.66 -18.52 -5.10
N PRO A 150 -10.50 -19.06 -4.19
CA PRO A 150 -11.01 -18.28 -3.08
C PRO A 150 -9.82 -17.93 -2.21
N PHE A 151 -9.39 -16.66 -2.29
CA PHE A 151 -8.28 -16.20 -1.49
C PHE A 151 -8.64 -16.21 -0.01
N GLU A 152 -9.93 -16.12 0.32
CA GLU A 152 -10.45 -16.17 1.68
C GLU A 152 -10.90 -17.57 2.08
N LYS A 153 -10.08 -18.28 2.87
CA LYS A 153 -10.62 -19.37 3.67
C LYS A 153 -11.13 -18.79 4.97
N LYS A 154 -12.41 -19.00 5.30
CA LYS A 154 -12.98 -18.63 6.61
C LYS A 154 -12.19 -19.33 7.73
N LYS A 155 -11.16 -18.66 8.25
CA LYS A 155 -10.57 -18.98 9.54
C LYS A 155 -11.14 -18.01 10.56
N ASN A 156 -11.64 -18.52 11.68
CA ASN A 156 -12.15 -17.74 12.81
C ASN A 156 -10.97 -17.06 13.55
N VAL A 157 -10.44 -15.99 12.96
CA VAL A 157 -9.47 -15.08 13.59
C VAL A 157 -10.22 -13.81 13.95
N SER A 158 -10.14 -13.40 15.21
CA SER A 158 -10.66 -12.10 15.63
C SER A 158 -9.70 -11.02 15.19
N TYR A 159 -10.20 -10.02 14.45
CA TYR A 159 -9.41 -8.86 14.00
C TYR A 159 -9.54 -7.66 14.93
N PHE A 160 -10.36 -7.76 15.98
CA PHE A 160 -10.59 -6.67 16.93
C PHE A 160 -9.31 -6.09 17.56
N PRO A 161 -8.29 -6.90 17.92
CA PRO A 161 -7.01 -6.36 18.40
C PRO A 161 -6.29 -5.44 17.41
N ILE A 162 -6.40 -5.72 16.09
CA ILE A 162 -5.79 -4.86 15.06
C ILE A 162 -6.48 -3.51 15.01
N LEU A 163 -7.81 -3.47 15.13
CA LEU A 163 -8.58 -2.23 15.14
C LEU A 163 -8.19 -1.35 16.34
N ILE A 164 -8.14 -1.93 17.55
CA ILE A 164 -7.75 -1.20 18.76
C ILE A 164 -6.34 -0.64 18.62
N ILE A 165 -5.37 -1.50 18.25
CA ILE A 165 -3.98 -1.07 18.12
C ILE A 165 -3.85 0.01 17.04
N GLY A 166 -4.54 -0.14 15.91
CA GLY A 166 -4.56 0.86 14.84
C GLY A 166 -5.05 2.21 15.35
N ILE A 167 -6.19 2.26 16.04
CA ILE A 167 -6.75 3.50 16.59
C ILE A 167 -5.80 4.14 17.61
N VAL A 168 -5.22 3.36 18.52
CA VAL A 168 -4.26 3.86 19.52
C VAL A 168 -3.02 4.43 18.85
N LEU A 169 -2.46 3.72 17.87
CA LEU A 169 -1.31 4.20 17.11
C LEU A 169 -1.64 5.47 16.32
N SER A 170 -2.86 5.59 15.78
CA SER A 170 -3.28 6.82 15.12
C SER A 170 -3.45 7.99 16.07
N ALA A 171 -3.97 7.76 17.27
CA ALA A 171 -4.07 8.81 18.29
C ALA A 171 -2.68 9.34 18.64
N ILE A 172 -1.71 8.44 18.89
CA ILE A 172 -0.31 8.81 19.17
C ILE A 172 0.33 9.48 17.94
N GLY A 173 0.11 8.92 16.74
CA GLY A 173 0.64 9.45 15.49
C GLY A 173 0.16 10.86 15.19
N SER A 174 -1.09 11.18 15.54
CA SER A 174 -1.67 12.51 15.36
C SER A 174 -0.96 13.61 16.17
N LEU A 175 -0.18 13.24 17.19
CA LEU A 175 0.61 14.18 17.97
C LEU A 175 1.91 14.60 17.26
N ILE A 176 2.36 13.84 16.26
CA ILE A 176 3.62 14.08 15.55
C ILE A 176 3.41 15.14 14.44
N PRO A 177 4.25 16.19 14.35
CA PRO A 177 4.07 17.29 13.39
C PRO A 177 3.88 16.85 11.94
N GLY A 178 4.72 15.94 11.44
CA GLY A 178 4.64 15.49 10.04
C GLY A 178 3.31 14.82 9.68
N PHE A 179 2.64 14.18 10.64
CA PHE A 179 1.29 13.65 10.40
C PHE A 179 0.22 14.74 10.41
N LYS A 180 0.36 15.80 11.24
CA LYS A 180 -0.54 16.96 11.25
C LYS A 180 -0.51 17.76 9.96
N GLU A 181 0.63 17.77 9.29
CA GLU A 181 0.78 18.44 7.99
C GLU A 181 0.22 17.61 6.83
N PHE A 182 0.22 16.28 6.98
CA PHE A 182 -0.22 15.36 5.94
C PHE A 182 -1.71 15.02 6.00
N TYR A 183 -2.28 14.99 7.20
CA TYR A 183 -3.68 14.69 7.49
C TYR A 183 -4.40 15.96 8.00
N PRO A 184 -5.70 16.13 7.76
CA PRO A 184 -6.56 15.25 6.99
C PRO A 184 -6.30 15.32 5.47
N ARG A 185 -6.62 14.25 4.75
CA ARG A 185 -6.48 14.18 3.29
C ARG A 185 -7.70 14.75 2.57
N ALA A 186 -8.84 14.82 3.24
CA ALA A 186 -10.04 15.43 2.69
C ALA A 186 -9.78 16.87 2.20
N PRO A 187 -10.26 17.24 1.00
CA PRO A 187 -10.18 18.62 0.55
C PRO A 187 -11.07 19.49 1.43
N LEU A 188 -10.47 20.47 2.12
CA LEU A 188 -11.17 21.35 3.06
C LEU A 188 -11.64 22.67 2.42
N SER A 189 -10.78 23.32 1.64
CA SER A 189 -11.15 24.54 0.92
C SER A 189 -10.25 24.77 -0.28
N ASN A 190 -10.72 25.57 -1.23
CA ASN A 190 -9.93 26.11 -2.32
C ASN A 190 -10.54 27.42 -2.83
N GLU A 191 -9.82 28.53 -2.67
CA GLU A 191 -10.30 29.87 -3.05
C GLU A 191 -10.47 30.03 -4.57
N GLN A 192 -9.54 29.49 -5.37
CA GLN A 192 -9.59 29.60 -6.85
C GLN A 192 -10.86 28.95 -7.42
N PHE A 193 -11.34 27.89 -6.78
CA PHE A 193 -12.53 27.16 -7.18
C PHE A 193 -13.77 27.51 -6.34
N PHE A 194 -13.68 28.46 -5.39
CA PHE A 194 -14.75 28.79 -4.44
C PHE A 194 -15.30 27.57 -3.69
N TYR A 195 -14.45 26.60 -3.40
CA TYR A 195 -14.84 25.37 -2.71
C TYR A 195 -14.64 25.51 -1.21
N HIS A 196 -15.68 25.16 -0.44
CA HIS A 196 -15.63 24.94 1.00
C HIS A 196 -16.23 23.58 1.31
N ALA A 197 -15.54 22.80 2.13
CA ALA A 197 -15.99 21.47 2.48
C ALA A 197 -17.21 21.53 3.39
N THR A 198 -18.16 20.66 3.09
CA THR A 198 -19.29 20.32 3.94
C THR A 198 -19.03 18.98 4.62
N TRP A 199 -19.86 18.64 5.62
CA TRP A 199 -19.86 17.30 6.20
C TRP A 199 -20.06 16.20 5.16
N ILE A 200 -20.93 16.43 4.17
CA ILE A 200 -21.25 15.45 3.13
C ILE A 200 -20.06 15.23 2.19
N THR A 201 -19.46 16.31 1.67
CA THR A 201 -18.32 16.21 0.74
C THR A 201 -17.11 15.56 1.41
N THR A 202 -16.88 15.85 2.69
CA THR A 202 -15.83 15.22 3.49
C THR A 202 -16.10 13.73 3.69
N LEU A 203 -17.31 13.36 4.15
CA LEU A 203 -17.66 11.95 4.40
C LEU A 203 -17.59 11.09 3.12
N ILE A 204 -18.01 11.63 1.98
CA ILE A 204 -17.91 10.93 0.70
C ILE A 204 -16.44 10.74 0.31
N PHE A 205 -15.62 11.79 0.44
CA PHE A 205 -14.18 11.68 0.16
C PHE A 205 -13.52 10.63 1.06
N GLU A 206 -13.77 10.67 2.37
CA GLU A 206 -13.25 9.71 3.33
C GLU A 206 -13.68 8.28 2.99
N THR A 207 -14.94 8.08 2.62
CA THR A 207 -15.44 6.76 2.21
C THR A 207 -14.72 6.24 0.97
N VAL A 208 -14.52 7.09 -0.05
CA VAL A 208 -13.77 6.73 -1.26
C VAL A 208 -12.31 6.43 -0.92
N TYR A 209 -11.66 7.31 -0.15
CA TYR A 209 -10.29 7.16 0.33
C TYR A 209 -10.11 5.82 1.04
N LEU A 210 -10.95 5.52 2.04
CA LEU A 210 -10.90 4.27 2.79
C LEU A 210 -11.19 3.04 1.90
N ALA A 211 -12.12 3.16 0.95
CA ALA A 211 -12.40 2.08 -0.01
C ALA A 211 -11.20 1.75 -0.90
N THR A 212 -10.37 2.74 -1.25
CA THR A 212 -9.16 2.49 -2.06
C THR A 212 -8.12 1.61 -1.38
N PHE A 213 -8.13 1.48 -0.05
CA PHE A 213 -7.27 0.52 0.65
C PHE A 213 -7.60 -0.92 0.29
N TYR A 214 -8.83 -1.23 -0.15
CA TYR A 214 -9.14 -2.54 -0.71
C TYR A 214 -8.25 -2.84 -1.95
N PHE A 215 -8.00 -1.84 -2.80
CA PHE A 215 -7.17 -2.02 -4.00
C PHE A 215 -5.72 -2.30 -3.61
N THR A 216 -5.20 -1.53 -2.66
CA THR A 216 -3.86 -1.73 -2.09
C THR A 216 -3.71 -3.12 -1.48
N GLU A 217 -4.66 -3.53 -0.62
CA GLU A 217 -4.61 -4.82 0.04
C GLU A 217 -4.81 -5.99 -0.93
N PHE A 218 -5.64 -5.81 -1.96
CA PHE A 218 -5.77 -6.77 -3.04
C PHE A 218 -4.43 -6.99 -3.75
N PHE A 219 -3.71 -5.92 -4.11
CA PHE A 219 -2.42 -6.03 -4.77
C PHE A 219 -1.36 -6.68 -3.86
N PHE A 220 -1.12 -6.11 -2.68
CA PHE A 220 -0.01 -6.54 -1.83
C PHE A 220 -0.28 -7.89 -1.16
N ARG A 221 -1.47 -8.07 -0.56
CA ARG A 221 -1.73 -9.22 0.33
C ARG A 221 -2.28 -10.41 -0.44
N LYS A 222 -3.02 -10.17 -1.53
CA LYS A 222 -3.56 -11.24 -2.38
C LYS A 222 -2.68 -11.52 -3.60
N PHE A 223 -2.54 -10.58 -4.52
CA PHE A 223 -1.83 -10.81 -5.77
C PHE A 223 -0.33 -11.08 -5.56
N LEU A 224 0.40 -10.11 -5.03
CA LEU A 224 1.87 -10.14 -4.90
C LEU A 224 2.33 -11.32 -4.04
N ILE A 225 1.78 -11.44 -2.83
CA ILE A 225 2.11 -12.55 -1.93
C ILE A 225 1.79 -13.92 -2.54
N ARG A 226 0.67 -14.10 -3.24
CA ARG A 226 0.32 -15.41 -3.83
C ARG A 226 1.33 -15.85 -4.88
N TYR A 227 1.76 -14.96 -5.77
CA TYR A 227 2.74 -15.29 -6.81
C TYR A 227 4.12 -15.50 -6.19
N LEU A 228 4.59 -14.62 -5.32
CA LEU A 228 5.90 -14.77 -4.69
C LEU A 228 5.98 -15.96 -3.73
N SER A 229 4.85 -16.41 -3.15
CA SER A 229 4.84 -17.53 -2.20
C SER A 229 5.30 -18.85 -2.81
N SER A 230 5.27 -19.04 -4.14
CA SER A 230 5.87 -20.23 -4.78
C SER A 230 7.39 -20.24 -4.69
N ALA A 231 8.02 -19.07 -4.57
CA ALA A 231 9.45 -18.93 -4.27
C ALA A 231 9.75 -19.06 -2.77
N GLY A 232 8.74 -18.95 -1.91
CA GLY A 232 8.83 -19.20 -0.48
C GLY A 232 8.16 -18.10 0.35
N ARG A 233 7.39 -18.49 1.37
CA ARG A 233 6.58 -17.58 2.19
C ARG A 233 7.34 -16.41 2.82
N TYR A 234 8.57 -16.63 3.28
CA TYR A 234 9.35 -15.59 3.94
C TYR A 234 9.91 -14.57 2.96
N HIS A 235 10.37 -15.02 1.78
CA HIS A 235 10.75 -14.13 0.68
C HIS A 235 9.54 -13.34 0.18
N ALA A 236 8.37 -13.98 0.05
CA ALA A 236 7.15 -13.31 -0.37
C ALA A 236 6.76 -12.16 0.59
N VAL A 237 6.79 -12.41 1.90
CA VAL A 237 6.49 -11.38 2.91
C VAL A 237 7.55 -10.27 2.92
N GLY A 238 8.84 -10.63 2.93
CA GLY A 238 9.92 -9.63 2.96
C GLY A 238 9.92 -8.74 1.72
N MET A 239 9.74 -9.34 0.53
CA MET A 239 9.65 -8.59 -0.72
C MET A 239 8.39 -7.73 -0.77
N SER A 240 7.24 -8.28 -0.38
CA SER A 240 6.00 -7.51 -0.31
C SER A 240 6.12 -6.33 0.66
N ALA A 241 6.77 -6.52 1.80
CA ALA A 241 6.99 -5.46 2.79
C ALA A 241 7.95 -4.39 2.27
N LEU A 242 9.02 -4.78 1.59
CA LEU A 242 9.95 -3.85 0.94
C LEU A 242 9.20 -2.95 -0.05
N VAL A 243 8.52 -3.54 -1.04
CA VAL A 243 7.77 -2.77 -2.06
C VAL A 243 6.71 -1.90 -1.39
N TYR A 244 6.01 -2.45 -0.40
CA TYR A 244 4.99 -1.72 0.36
C TYR A 244 5.57 -0.50 1.08
N GLY A 245 6.81 -0.60 1.60
CA GLY A 245 7.52 0.53 2.18
C GLY A 245 7.94 1.58 1.14
N LEU A 246 8.41 1.16 -0.03
CA LEU A 246 8.84 2.09 -1.09
C LEU A 246 7.68 2.95 -1.60
N VAL A 247 6.49 2.38 -1.78
CA VAL A 247 5.30 3.15 -2.21
C VAL A 247 4.80 4.15 -1.14
N HIS A 248 5.37 4.13 0.07
CA HIS A 248 5.07 5.10 1.12
C HIS A 248 6.03 6.30 1.14
N PHE A 249 7.08 6.34 0.30
CA PHE A 249 8.15 7.35 0.41
C PHE A 249 7.72 8.82 0.31
N GLN A 250 6.51 9.13 -0.16
CA GLN A 250 5.95 10.50 -0.16
C GLN A 250 5.15 10.84 1.10
N LYS A 251 5.14 9.98 2.11
CA LYS A 251 4.37 10.11 3.36
C LYS A 251 5.27 10.51 4.52
N PRO A 252 4.73 10.87 5.69
CA PRO A 252 5.56 11.22 6.84
C PRO A 252 6.52 10.08 7.23
N ASN A 253 7.73 10.41 7.69
CA ASN A 253 8.79 9.44 8.00
C ASN A 253 8.34 8.32 8.96
N GLY A 254 7.52 8.67 9.96
CA GLY A 254 6.93 7.68 10.86
C GLY A 254 6.04 6.68 10.13
N GLU A 255 5.27 7.12 9.12
CA GLU A 255 4.45 6.24 8.28
C GLU A 255 5.31 5.40 7.34
N ILE A 256 6.37 5.98 6.75
CA ILE A 256 7.30 5.24 5.89
C ILE A 256 7.93 4.08 6.66
N LEU A 257 8.57 4.35 7.81
CA LEU A 257 9.26 3.32 8.59
C LEU A 257 8.29 2.27 9.14
N SER A 258 7.15 2.71 9.65
CA SER A 258 6.13 1.78 10.17
C SER A 258 5.46 0.97 9.07
N SER A 259 5.38 1.48 7.84
CA SER A 259 4.78 0.75 6.70
C SER A 259 5.55 -0.52 6.36
N PHE A 260 6.89 -0.53 6.45
CA PHE A 260 7.68 -1.76 6.24
C PHE A 260 7.34 -2.81 7.29
N ILE A 261 7.28 -2.41 8.57
CA ILE A 261 6.91 -3.31 9.68
C ILE A 261 5.47 -3.80 9.56
N GLY A 262 4.53 -2.90 9.26
CA GLY A 262 3.13 -3.24 8.97
C GLY A 262 3.01 -4.18 7.76
N GLY A 263 3.84 -3.99 6.75
CA GLY A 263 4.02 -4.87 5.60
C GLY A 263 4.40 -6.28 6.00
N LEU A 264 5.40 -6.43 6.87
CA LEU A 264 5.83 -7.73 7.40
C LEU A 264 4.72 -8.41 8.20
N LEU A 265 4.07 -7.69 9.12
CA LEU A 265 3.04 -8.23 10.00
C LEU A 265 1.79 -8.65 9.21
N MET A 266 1.26 -7.76 8.37
CA MET A 266 0.06 -8.04 7.58
C MET A 266 0.35 -9.04 6.45
N GLY A 267 1.56 -9.02 5.89
CA GLY A 267 2.02 -10.05 4.95
C GLY A 267 2.07 -11.43 5.59
N ALA A 268 2.65 -11.56 6.79
CA ALA A 268 2.66 -12.81 7.54
C ALA A 268 1.24 -13.28 7.88
N LEU A 269 0.37 -12.37 8.34
CA LEU A 269 -1.01 -12.67 8.67
C LEU A 269 -1.79 -13.15 7.44
N SER A 270 -1.66 -12.48 6.30
CA SER A 270 -2.34 -12.85 5.06
C SER A 270 -1.93 -14.23 4.54
N ILE A 271 -0.65 -14.63 4.63
CA ILE A 271 -0.21 -15.98 4.27
C ILE A 271 -0.83 -17.04 5.18
N ARG A 272 -0.94 -16.76 6.48
CA ARG A 272 -1.40 -17.74 7.48
C ARG A 272 -2.91 -17.88 7.51
N THR A 273 -3.62 -16.79 7.26
CA THR A 273 -5.08 -16.72 7.25
C THR A 273 -5.66 -16.97 5.87
N HIS A 274 -4.89 -16.74 4.80
CA HIS A 274 -5.41 -16.61 3.44
C HIS A 274 -6.54 -15.58 3.47
N SER A 275 -6.22 -14.33 3.75
CA SER A 275 -7.20 -13.24 3.83
C SER A 275 -6.50 -11.89 3.78
N ILE A 276 -7.13 -10.91 3.11
CA ILE A 276 -6.67 -9.52 3.10
C ILE A 276 -7.23 -8.72 4.29
N ARG A 277 -8.24 -9.25 4.99
CA ARG A 277 -9.01 -8.54 6.01
C ARG A 277 -8.14 -7.95 7.12
N GLY A 278 -7.09 -8.67 7.52
CA GLY A 278 -6.18 -8.18 8.55
C GLY A 278 -5.48 -6.87 8.18
N GLY A 279 -4.95 -6.79 6.95
CA GLY A 279 -4.34 -5.56 6.47
C GLY A 279 -5.36 -4.47 6.14
N LEU A 280 -6.53 -4.84 5.60
CA LEU A 280 -7.62 -3.91 5.33
C LEU A 280 -8.12 -3.22 6.61
N TYR A 281 -8.34 -3.98 7.69
CA TYR A 281 -8.73 -3.41 8.98
C TYR A 281 -7.62 -2.60 9.62
N ALA A 282 -6.36 -2.99 9.46
CA ALA A 282 -5.24 -2.18 9.92
C ALA A 282 -5.20 -0.83 9.20
N HIS A 283 -5.38 -0.80 7.87
CA HIS A 283 -5.46 0.44 7.10
C HIS A 283 -6.64 1.30 7.49
N ILE A 284 -7.83 0.73 7.57
CA ILE A 284 -9.02 1.50 7.94
C ILE A 284 -8.84 2.11 9.34
N ALA A 285 -8.39 1.32 10.32
CA ALA A 285 -8.17 1.83 11.67
C ALA A 285 -7.08 2.91 11.71
N LEU A 286 -5.97 2.70 10.99
CA LEU A 286 -4.88 3.66 10.97
C LEU A 286 -5.28 4.95 10.25
N ALA A 287 -5.70 4.85 8.99
CA ALA A 287 -6.05 5.99 8.15
C ALA A 287 -7.25 6.77 8.71
N ALA A 288 -8.39 6.11 8.97
CA ALA A 288 -9.56 6.79 9.53
C ALA A 288 -9.25 7.38 10.91
N GLY A 289 -8.43 6.71 11.72
CA GLY A 289 -7.97 7.24 12.99
C GLY A 289 -7.12 8.51 12.82
N MET A 290 -6.19 8.53 11.87
CA MET A 290 -5.34 9.70 11.60
C MET A 290 -6.17 10.88 11.10
N GLU A 291 -7.12 10.63 10.19
CA GLU A 291 -8.08 11.63 9.68
C GLU A 291 -8.93 12.20 10.83
N PHE A 292 -9.44 11.33 11.71
CA PHE A 292 -10.24 11.74 12.87
C PHE A 292 -9.44 12.58 13.88
N PHE A 293 -8.35 12.04 14.41
CA PHE A 293 -7.62 12.70 15.51
C PHE A 293 -6.91 13.98 15.06
N THR A 294 -6.40 14.00 13.82
CA THR A 294 -5.80 15.19 13.24
C THR A 294 -6.86 16.18 12.76
N GLY A 295 -8.03 15.71 12.33
CA GLY A 295 -9.09 16.55 11.76
C GLY A 295 -10.06 17.14 12.78
N ILE A 296 -10.03 16.71 14.05
CA ILE A 296 -11.07 17.02 15.04
C ILE A 296 -11.38 18.52 15.19
N TYR A 297 -10.36 19.39 15.11
CA TYR A 297 -10.52 20.85 15.21
C TYR A 297 -10.94 21.53 13.89
N LEU A 298 -10.82 20.83 12.77
CA LEU A 298 -11.24 21.29 11.44
C LEU A 298 -12.71 20.94 11.19
N TRP A 299 -13.19 19.88 11.82
CA TRP A 299 -14.55 19.38 11.64
C TRP A 299 -15.62 20.33 12.17
N GLU A 300 -15.31 21.08 13.24
CA GLU A 300 -16.18 22.15 13.75
C GLU A 300 -16.34 23.32 12.76
N LYS A 301 -15.46 23.42 11.76
CA LYS A 301 -15.48 24.47 10.72
C LYS A 301 -16.14 24.02 9.41
N LEU A 302 -16.60 22.77 9.34
CA LEU A 302 -17.34 22.26 8.19
C LEU A 302 -18.75 22.86 8.22
N ILE A 303 -19.18 23.40 7.08
CA ILE A 303 -20.50 23.98 6.86
C ILE A 303 -21.54 22.86 6.65
#